data_AF-X1M827-F1
#
_entry.id   AF-X1M827-F1
#
_cell.length_a   1.000
_cell.length_b   1.000
_cell.length_c   1.000
_cell.angle_alpha   90.00
_cell.angle_beta   90.00
_cell.angle_gamma   90.00
#
_symmetry.space_group_name_H-M   'P 1'
#
loop_
_entity.id
_entity.type
_entity.pdbx_description
1 polymer ?
#
loop_
_entity_poly.entity_id
_entity_poly.type
_entity_poly.pdbx_seq_one_letter_code
_entity_poly.pdbx_strand_id
1 'polypeptide(L)'
;GNGQATIMTDSGASWTVNQFVGLYIVNRTDRSWGTITANTETTITCDVLAGGTDNDWDDNDYYDIACWDQYDTQIGCIMYDGGTFRMWFTGNMNTDFKQYRPGAAYADHMHLLYATSPDGEIWTKQITPIIAYGAGDDDDGVYAPYKHIHHHLCK
;
A
#
# COMPACT_ATOMS: atom_id res chain seq x y z
N GLY A 1 -9.69 -24.37 -12.76
CA GLY A 1 -10.00 -25.09 -11.52
C GLY A 1 -11.44 -24.84 -11.11
N ASN A 2 -11.71 -24.76 -9.81
CA ASN A 2 -12.97 -24.20 -9.28
C ASN A 2 -12.90 -22.66 -9.32
N GLY A 3 -12.69 -22.10 -10.51
CA GLY A 3 -12.34 -20.69 -10.73
C GLY A 3 -13.25 -19.74 -9.96
N GLN A 4 -12.68 -18.94 -9.07
CA GLN A 4 -13.39 -17.91 -8.33
C GLN A 4 -13.04 -16.54 -8.90
N ALA A 5 -14.01 -15.85 -9.50
CA ALA A 5 -13.73 -14.58 -10.17
C ALA A 5 -13.40 -13.40 -9.23
N THR A 6 -13.73 -13.51 -7.93
CA THR A 6 -13.67 -12.36 -7.00
C THR A 6 -13.15 -12.67 -5.61
N ILE A 7 -13.02 -13.95 -5.22
CA ILE A 7 -12.58 -14.33 -3.86
C ILE A 7 -11.32 -15.18 -3.98
N MET A 8 -10.26 -14.73 -3.32
CA MET A 8 -9.05 -15.50 -3.09
C MET A 8 -9.08 -16.06 -1.67
N THR A 9 -8.73 -17.34 -1.50
CA THR A 9 -8.65 -18.00 -0.20
C THR A 9 -7.22 -18.49 0.08
N ASP A 10 -6.63 -18.00 1.16
CA ASP A 10 -5.36 -18.48 1.71
C ASP A 10 -5.61 -19.01 3.12
N SER A 11 -5.76 -20.33 3.23
CA SER A 11 -6.04 -20.99 4.51
C SER A 11 -4.88 -20.95 5.51
N GLY A 12 -3.67 -20.60 5.07
CA GLY A 12 -2.50 -20.44 5.94
C GLY A 12 -2.31 -19.02 6.46
N ALA A 13 -3.08 -18.06 5.95
CA ALA A 13 -2.98 -16.67 6.35
C ALA A 13 -3.60 -16.39 7.73
N SER A 14 -3.16 -15.29 8.36
CA SER A 14 -3.75 -14.74 9.58
C SER A 14 -3.69 -13.21 9.52
N TRP A 15 -4.63 -12.64 8.79
CA TRP A 15 -4.73 -11.21 8.55
C TRP A 15 -5.64 -10.49 9.55
N THR A 16 -5.39 -9.19 9.75
CA THR A 16 -6.38 -8.34 10.40
C THR A 16 -7.53 -8.10 9.44
N VAL A 17 -8.76 -8.31 9.88
CA VAL A 17 -9.99 -8.10 9.09
C VAL A 17 -10.01 -6.66 8.55
N ASN A 18 -10.32 -6.53 7.27
CA ASN A 18 -10.41 -5.27 6.50
C ASN A 18 -9.13 -4.43 6.39
N GLN A 19 -7.96 -4.96 6.78
CA GLN A 19 -6.70 -4.20 6.69
C GLN A 19 -6.26 -3.86 5.26
N PHE A 20 -6.78 -4.56 4.24
CA PHE A 20 -6.38 -4.41 2.84
C PHE A 20 -7.43 -3.72 1.95
N VAL A 21 -8.57 -3.31 2.52
CA VAL A 21 -9.65 -2.67 1.75
C VAL A 21 -9.15 -1.42 1.04
N GLY A 22 -9.45 -1.31 -0.26
CA GLY A 22 -9.02 -0.22 -1.13
C GLY A 22 -7.63 -0.40 -1.77
N LEU A 23 -6.87 -1.42 -1.37
CA LEU A 23 -5.66 -1.84 -2.09
C LEU A 23 -6.02 -2.71 -3.31
N TYR A 24 -5.01 -3.14 -4.06
CA TYR A 24 -5.18 -4.08 -5.15
C TYR A 24 -4.65 -5.46 -4.76
N ILE A 25 -5.34 -6.50 -5.21
CA ILE A 25 -4.81 -7.87 -5.23
C ILE A 25 -4.47 -8.22 -6.68
N VAL A 26 -3.33 -8.88 -6.89
CA VAL A 26 -2.86 -9.34 -8.20
C VAL A 26 -2.69 -10.84 -8.16
N ASN A 27 -3.30 -11.54 -9.11
CA ASN A 27 -2.98 -12.91 -9.43
C ASN A 27 -1.72 -12.93 -10.31
N ARG A 28 -0.63 -13.47 -9.78
CA ARG A 28 0.67 -13.53 -10.47
C ARG A 28 0.74 -14.62 -11.52
N THR A 29 -0.13 -15.63 -11.43
CA THR A 29 -0.15 -16.73 -12.38
C THR A 29 -0.62 -16.27 -13.76
N ASP A 30 -1.70 -15.50 -13.79
CA ASP A 30 -2.38 -15.10 -15.03
C ASP A 30 -2.32 -13.58 -15.29
N ARG A 31 -1.79 -12.82 -14.33
CA ARG A 31 -1.64 -11.36 -14.37
C ARG A 31 -2.96 -10.58 -14.26
N SER A 32 -4.02 -11.22 -13.79
CA SER A 32 -5.28 -10.56 -13.44
C SER A 32 -5.17 -9.82 -12.12
N TRP A 33 -6.00 -8.80 -11.93
CA TRP A 33 -5.96 -7.94 -10.75
C TRP A 33 -7.32 -7.30 -10.47
N GLY A 34 -7.54 -6.91 -9.22
CA GLY A 34 -8.79 -6.30 -8.77
C GLY A 34 -8.63 -5.43 -7.53
N THR A 35 -9.58 -4.53 -7.27
CA THR A 35 -9.59 -3.71 -6.06
C THR A 35 -10.22 -4.48 -4.90
N ILE A 36 -9.51 -4.55 -3.78
CA ILE A 36 -9.96 -5.26 -2.59
C ILE A 36 -11.12 -4.50 -1.94
N THR A 37 -12.26 -5.18 -1.79
CA THR A 37 -13.48 -4.64 -1.17
C THR A 37 -13.69 -5.14 0.25
N ALA A 38 -13.12 -6.30 0.59
CA ALA A 38 -13.10 -6.86 1.93
C ALA A 38 -11.94 -7.85 2.10
N ASN A 39 -11.45 -8.03 3.32
CA ASN A 39 -10.63 -9.19 3.66
C ASN A 39 -11.00 -9.73 5.04
N THR A 40 -11.02 -11.05 5.18
CA THR A 40 -11.10 -11.73 6.48
C THR A 40 -9.69 -12.09 6.95
N GLU A 41 -9.57 -13.01 7.90
CA GLU A 41 -8.29 -13.59 8.32
C GLU A 41 -7.62 -14.42 7.22
N THR A 42 -8.41 -15.04 6.33
CA THR A 42 -7.95 -16.03 5.33
C THR A 42 -8.53 -15.84 3.93
N THR A 43 -9.35 -14.80 3.70
CA THR A 43 -9.90 -14.51 2.38
C THR A 43 -9.75 -13.05 2.00
N ILE A 44 -9.57 -12.80 0.70
CA ILE A 44 -9.61 -11.47 0.10
C ILE A 44 -10.72 -11.46 -0.96
N THR A 45 -11.62 -10.48 -0.85
CA THR A 45 -12.65 -10.23 -1.86
C THR A 45 -12.26 -8.99 -2.66
N CYS A 46 -12.28 -9.10 -3.99
CA CYS A 46 -12.14 -7.98 -4.90
C CYS A 46 -13.46 -7.68 -5.64
N ASP A 47 -13.56 -6.52 -6.24
CA ASP A 47 -14.70 -6.12 -7.07
C ASP A 47 -14.80 -6.97 -8.34
N VAL A 48 -13.70 -7.08 -9.08
CA VAL A 48 -13.56 -7.89 -10.29
C VAL A 48 -12.07 -8.19 -10.52
N LEU A 49 -11.74 -9.41 -10.92
CA LEU A 49 -10.44 -9.70 -11.54
C LEU A 49 -10.50 -9.37 -13.03
N ALA A 50 -9.53 -8.59 -13.52
CA ALA A 50 -9.43 -8.21 -14.92
C ALA A 50 -7.97 -8.06 -15.37
N GLY A 51 -7.76 -8.00 -16.69
CA GLY A 51 -6.47 -7.70 -17.30
C GLY A 51 -5.50 -8.89 -17.45
N GLY A 52 -5.86 -10.06 -16.90
CA GLY A 52 -5.09 -11.29 -17.01
C GLY A 52 -5.51 -12.17 -18.19
N THR A 53 -4.75 -13.25 -18.40
CA THR A 53 -5.03 -14.29 -19.41
C THR A 53 -6.18 -15.21 -19.00
N ASP A 54 -6.25 -15.48 -17.71
CA ASP A 54 -7.43 -15.98 -17.00
C ASP A 54 -7.83 -14.86 -16.03
N ASN A 55 -9.09 -14.77 -15.61
CA ASN A 55 -9.55 -13.68 -14.73
C ASN A 55 -10.34 -14.27 -13.56
N ASP A 56 -9.77 -15.33 -12.99
CA ASP A 56 -10.27 -16.05 -11.84
C ASP A 56 -9.12 -16.54 -10.96
N TRP A 57 -9.46 -16.98 -9.75
CA TRP A 57 -8.53 -17.66 -8.85
C TRP A 57 -8.66 -19.16 -8.99
N ASP A 58 -7.53 -19.81 -9.23
CA ASP A 58 -7.37 -21.23 -9.36
C ASP A 58 -6.50 -21.84 -8.24
N ASP A 59 -6.61 -23.16 -8.07
CA ASP A 59 -5.79 -23.89 -7.12
C ASP A 59 -4.31 -23.72 -7.47
N ASN A 60 -3.50 -23.31 -6.49
CA ASN A 60 -2.07 -22.98 -6.60
C ASN A 60 -1.74 -21.66 -7.30
N ASP A 61 -2.72 -20.76 -7.44
CA ASP A 61 -2.37 -19.40 -7.82
C ASP A 61 -1.50 -18.70 -6.79
N TYR A 62 -0.59 -17.88 -7.30
CA TYR A 62 0.22 -16.98 -6.50
C TYR A 62 -0.41 -15.60 -6.51
N TYR A 63 -0.45 -14.93 -5.37
CA TYR A 63 -0.99 -13.58 -5.28
C TYR A 63 -0.01 -12.62 -4.61
N ASP A 64 -0.14 -11.34 -4.95
CA ASP A 64 0.47 -10.24 -4.22
C ASP A 64 -0.60 -9.19 -3.87
N ILE A 65 -0.40 -8.51 -2.75
CA ILE A 65 -1.18 -7.32 -2.37
C ILE A 65 -0.35 -6.08 -2.70
N ALA A 66 -0.89 -5.18 -3.53
CA ALA A 66 -0.23 -3.95 -3.91
C ALA A 66 -0.27 -2.94 -2.75
N CYS A 67 0.89 -2.59 -2.20
CA CYS A 67 1.02 -1.50 -1.24
C CYS A 67 2.11 -0.50 -1.66
N TRP A 68 2.00 0.73 -1.14
CA TRP A 68 2.82 1.88 -1.54
C TRP A 68 4.23 1.91 -0.94
N ASP A 69 4.56 0.92 -0.12
CA ASP A 69 5.82 0.79 0.63
C ASP A 69 6.43 -0.61 0.48
N GLN A 70 6.07 -1.31 -0.60
CA GLN A 70 6.44 -2.71 -0.79
C GLN A 70 7.93 -2.90 -1.16
N TYR A 71 8.57 -1.90 -1.77
CA TYR A 71 9.90 -2.06 -2.36
C TYR A 71 11.01 -1.30 -1.60
N ASP A 72 10.83 -0.01 -1.36
CA ASP A 72 11.71 0.81 -0.53
C ASP A 72 10.87 1.58 0.49
N THR A 73 11.39 1.69 1.71
CA THR A 73 10.79 2.47 2.80
C THR A 73 11.89 3.23 3.51
N GLN A 74 11.76 4.56 3.52
CA GLN A 74 12.70 5.44 4.21
C GLN A 74 12.00 6.09 5.40
N ILE A 75 12.65 6.02 6.56
CA ILE A 75 12.14 6.64 7.79
C ILE A 75 12.11 8.15 7.56
N GLY A 76 10.92 8.72 7.66
CA GLY A 76 10.74 10.17 7.68
C GLY A 76 10.81 10.72 9.10
N CYS A 77 9.74 11.37 9.55
CA CYS A 77 9.67 11.95 10.89
C CYS A 77 8.50 11.38 11.70
N ILE A 78 8.75 11.21 13.00
CA ILE A 78 7.73 10.86 13.99
C ILE A 78 7.47 12.07 14.88
N MET A 79 6.20 12.41 15.06
CA MET A 79 5.75 13.41 16.03
C MET A 79 4.72 12.79 16.96
N TYR A 80 4.77 13.16 18.23
CA TYR A 80 3.72 12.84 19.20
C TYR A 80 2.84 14.08 19.39
N ASP A 81 1.56 13.95 19.08
CA ASP A 81 0.58 15.03 19.16
C ASP A 81 -0.75 14.49 19.68
N GLY A 82 -1.30 15.14 20.71
CA GLY A 82 -2.63 14.83 21.25
C GLY A 82 -2.85 13.38 21.70
N GLY A 83 -1.80 12.68 22.17
CA GLY A 83 -1.93 11.28 22.57
C GLY A 83 -1.61 10.26 21.47
N THR A 84 -1.23 10.72 20.27
CA THR A 84 -1.03 9.86 19.10
C THR A 84 0.35 10.10 18.48
N PHE A 85 1.08 9.04 18.23
CA PHE A 85 2.25 9.05 17.37
C PHE A 85 1.82 9.14 15.91
N ARG A 86 2.45 10.03 15.17
CA ARG A 86 2.20 10.29 13.76
C ARG A 86 3.51 10.17 13.03
N MET A 87 3.57 9.31 12.03
CA MET A 87 4.74 9.09 11.20
C MET A 87 4.43 9.55 9.79
N TRP A 88 5.26 10.42 9.25
CA TRP A 88 5.36 10.66 7.82
C TRP A 88 6.58 9.89 7.34
N PHE A 89 6.42 9.09 6.30
CA PHE A 89 7.49 8.26 5.77
C PHE A 89 7.45 8.24 4.26
N THR A 90 8.58 7.91 3.65
CA THR A 90 8.67 7.79 2.20
C THR A 90 8.57 6.32 1.84
N GLY A 91 7.80 5.98 0.82
CA GLY A 91 7.82 4.64 0.26
C GLY A 91 7.54 4.65 -1.23
N ASN A 92 7.91 3.56 -1.91
CA ASN A 92 7.48 3.31 -3.28
C ASN A 92 6.80 1.94 -3.42
N MET A 93 5.97 1.82 -4.44
CA MET A 93 5.35 0.56 -4.81
C MET A 93 6.30 -0.28 -5.67
N ASN A 94 6.13 -1.60 -5.68
CA ASN A 94 6.95 -2.45 -6.54
C ASN A 94 6.72 -2.09 -8.02
N THR A 95 7.81 -1.95 -8.77
CA THR A 95 7.81 -1.60 -10.19
C THR A 95 7.06 -2.61 -11.08
N ASP A 96 6.87 -3.84 -10.62
CA ASP A 96 6.06 -4.83 -11.33
C ASP A 96 4.57 -4.47 -11.34
N PHE A 97 4.10 -3.67 -10.37
CA PHE A 97 2.72 -3.18 -10.34
C PHE A 97 2.42 -2.05 -11.32
N LYS A 98 3.44 -1.50 -12.01
CA LYS A 98 3.25 -0.49 -13.08
C LYS A 98 2.25 -0.95 -14.14
N GLN A 99 2.18 -2.25 -14.36
CA GLN A 99 1.37 -2.85 -15.43
C GLN A 99 -0.09 -3.04 -15.04
N TYR A 100 -0.39 -3.09 -13.73
CA TYR A 100 -1.72 -3.41 -13.20
C TYR A 100 -2.54 -2.18 -12.85
N ARG A 101 -1.97 -0.97 -12.90
CA ARG A 101 -2.72 0.26 -12.68
C ARG A 101 -2.77 1.11 -13.95
N PRO A 102 -3.95 1.30 -14.57
CA PRO A 102 -4.12 2.25 -15.65
C PRO A 102 -3.70 3.65 -15.20
N GLY A 103 -2.69 4.23 -15.86
CA GLY A 103 -2.14 5.55 -15.53
C GLY A 103 -0.98 5.56 -14.52
N ALA A 104 -0.49 4.41 -14.05
CA ALA A 104 0.69 4.33 -13.18
C ALA A 104 1.99 4.29 -13.97
N ALA A 105 2.36 5.39 -14.62
CA ALA A 105 3.65 5.49 -15.31
C ALA A 105 4.88 5.48 -14.36
N TYR A 106 4.68 5.39 -13.04
CA TYR A 106 5.61 5.96 -12.06
C TYR A 106 5.78 5.17 -10.74
N ALA A 107 5.65 3.83 -10.75
CA ALA A 107 5.76 3.01 -9.52
C ALA A 107 7.12 3.05 -8.80
N ASP A 108 8.17 3.46 -9.49
CA ASP A 108 9.51 3.63 -8.94
C ASP A 108 9.68 4.92 -8.12
N HIS A 109 8.77 5.88 -8.25
CA HIS A 109 8.92 7.17 -7.60
C HIS A 109 8.51 7.11 -6.13
N MET A 110 9.17 7.94 -5.35
CA MET A 110 8.93 8.05 -3.93
C MET A 110 7.62 8.81 -3.65
N HIS A 111 6.86 8.31 -2.70
CA HIS A 111 5.59 8.87 -2.26
C HIS A 111 5.64 9.24 -0.78
N LEU A 112 4.97 10.33 -0.41
CA LEU A 112 4.79 10.70 0.99
C LEU A 112 3.61 9.92 1.59
N LEU A 113 3.93 9.05 2.53
CA LEU A 113 3.01 8.17 3.23
C LEU A 113 2.83 8.60 4.68
N TYR A 114 1.80 8.04 5.33
CA TYR A 114 1.44 8.40 6.69
C TYR A 114 0.93 7.21 7.49
N ALA A 115 1.32 7.16 8.76
CA ALA A 115 0.84 6.18 9.71
C ALA A 115 0.60 6.80 11.09
N THR A 116 -0.34 6.23 11.85
CA THR A 116 -0.61 6.62 13.23
C THR A 116 -0.44 5.45 14.17
N SER A 117 -0.05 5.74 15.41
CA SER A 117 0.04 4.73 16.47
C SER A 117 -0.36 5.34 17.83
N PRO A 118 -1.12 4.61 18.67
CA PRO A 118 -1.40 5.04 20.04
C PRO A 118 -0.23 4.78 21.00
N ASP A 119 0.64 3.82 20.70
CA ASP A 119 1.67 3.28 21.61
C ASP A 119 3.10 3.36 21.07
N GLY A 120 3.27 3.67 19.78
CA GLY A 120 4.55 3.70 19.08
C GLY A 120 5.02 2.33 18.58
N GLU A 121 4.28 1.26 18.87
CA GLU A 121 4.62 -0.11 18.49
C GLU A 121 3.71 -0.62 17.36
N ILE A 122 2.40 -0.39 17.49
CA ILE A 122 1.40 -0.82 16.52
C ILE A 122 0.98 0.37 15.65
N TRP A 123 1.26 0.29 14.35
CA TRP A 123 1.04 1.38 13.41
C TRP A 123 -0.07 1.05 12.41
N THR A 124 -1.05 1.95 12.30
CA THR A 124 -2.06 1.94 11.23
C THR A 124 -1.60 2.84 10.10
N LYS A 125 -1.30 2.26 8.94
CA LYS A 125 -0.86 2.97 7.73
C LYS A 125 -2.06 3.46 6.92
N GLN A 126 -1.92 4.61 6.27
CA GLN A 126 -2.85 5.01 5.21
C GLN A 126 -2.55 4.23 3.92
N ILE A 127 -3.63 3.82 3.25
CA ILE A 127 -3.60 3.01 2.02
C ILE A 127 -3.33 3.83 0.75
N THR A 128 -3.36 5.16 0.85
CA THR A 128 -3.05 6.08 -0.25
C THR A 128 -1.98 7.06 0.20
N PRO A 129 -1.09 7.50 -0.70
CA PRO A 129 -0.15 8.56 -0.40
C PRO A 129 -0.87 9.85 0.01
N ILE A 130 -0.33 10.56 1.00
CA ILE A 130 -0.75 11.94 1.30
C ILE A 130 -0.39 12.83 0.11
N ILE A 131 0.82 12.66 -0.44
CA ILE A 131 1.25 13.33 -1.66
C ILE A 131 1.77 12.28 -2.62
N ALA A 132 1.12 12.21 -3.78
CA ALA A 132 1.58 11.38 -4.88
C ALA A 132 2.66 12.12 -5.68
N TYR A 133 3.59 11.34 -6.24
CA TYR A 133 4.44 11.78 -7.33
C TYR A 133 3.65 12.53 -8.42
N GLY A 134 4.23 13.60 -8.99
CA GLY A 134 3.62 14.40 -10.06
C GLY A 134 2.50 15.35 -9.60
N ALA A 135 2.30 15.53 -8.29
CA ALA A 135 1.39 16.54 -7.74
C ALA A 135 1.99 17.97 -7.72
N GLY A 136 3.17 18.19 -8.31
CA GLY A 136 3.95 19.44 -8.30
C GLY A 136 5.25 19.32 -9.11
N ASP A 137 6.26 20.17 -8.84
CA ASP A 137 7.56 20.25 -9.54
C ASP A 137 8.57 19.12 -9.18
N ASP A 138 8.11 17.98 -8.65
CA ASP A 138 8.97 16.90 -8.15
C ASP A 138 9.01 15.72 -9.14
N ASP A 139 9.92 15.80 -10.12
CA ASP A 139 10.09 14.81 -11.20
C ASP A 139 10.77 13.48 -10.76
N ASP A 140 11.35 13.41 -9.55
CA ASP A 140 12.07 12.23 -9.04
C ASP A 140 11.42 11.57 -7.79
N GLY A 141 10.38 12.17 -7.21
CA GLY A 141 9.70 11.64 -6.03
C GLY A 141 9.51 12.64 -4.89
N VAL A 142 8.54 12.35 -4.02
CA VAL A 142 8.23 13.15 -2.84
C VAL A 142 8.73 12.43 -1.59
N TYR A 143 9.61 13.09 -0.84
CA TYR A 143 10.24 12.54 0.35
C TYR A 143 9.64 13.11 1.63
N ALA A 144 9.59 12.29 2.68
CA ALA A 144 9.14 12.72 3.99
C ALA A 144 10.00 13.85 4.56
N PRO A 145 9.36 14.83 5.22
CA PRO A 145 10.08 15.96 5.77
C PRO A 145 11.02 15.51 6.89
N TYR A 146 12.20 16.10 6.94
CA TYR A 146 13.09 16.00 8.09
C TYR A 146 12.66 16.98 9.18
N LYS A 147 12.79 16.57 10.45
CA LYS A 147 12.48 17.44 11.59
C LYS A 147 13.51 18.58 11.66
N HIS A 148 13.05 19.82 11.52
CA HIS A 148 13.86 21.02 11.77
C HIS A 148 13.45 21.68 13.08
N ILE A 149 14.37 21.79 14.05
CA ILE A 149 14.11 22.43 15.35
C ILE A 149 14.88 23.75 15.39
N HIS A 150 14.15 24.87 15.43
CA HIS A 150 14.75 26.18 15.74
C HIS A 150 14.73 26.42 17.25
N HIS A 151 15.90 26.63 17.84
CA HIS A 151 16.01 27.16 19.20
C HIS A 151 16.15 28.68 19.14
N HIS A 152 15.18 29.40 19.72
CA HIS A 152 15.36 30.81 20.03
C HIS A 152 15.85 30.92 21.48
N LEU A 153 17.04 31.49 21.67
CA LEU A 153 17.50 31.92 22.99
C LEU A 153 16.66 33.14 23.39
N CYS A 154 15.76 32.98 24.36
CA CYS A 154 15.19 34.11 25.07
C CYS A 154 16.33 34.80 25.84
N LYS A 155 16.52 36.10 25.61
CA LYS A 155 17.39 36.97 26.42
C LYS A 155 16.66 37.41 27.68
#